data_AF-A0A1B7VIX7-F1
#
_entry.id   AF-A0A1B7VIX7-F1
#
_cell.length_a   1.000
_cell.length_b   1.000
_cell.length_c   1.000
_cell.angle_alpha   90.00
_cell.angle_beta   90.00
_cell.angle_gamma   90.00
#
_symmetry.space_group_name_H-M   'P 1'
#
loop_
_entity.id
_entity.type
_entity.pdbx_description
1 polymer ?
#
loop_
_entity_poly.entity_id
_entity_poly.type
_entity_poly.pdbx_seq_one_letter_code
_entity_poly.pdbx_strand_id
1 'polypeptide(L)'
;MGIIDEYCAEYKDLFKEVRNYECFKYLHLGIISTVKRKSLPEIAKVMSINSAQSLHHFITNLDWSVNKLKSRRLNKIKKVLPGKAM
;
A
#
# COMPACT_ATOMS: atom_id res chain seq x y z
N MET A 1 9.02 6.44 9.01
CA MET A 1 7.96 5.41 9.00
C MET A 1 6.57 5.96 9.35
N GLY A 2 6.44 6.87 10.32
CA GLY A 2 5.15 7.29 10.91
C GLY A 2 3.98 7.60 9.96
N ILE A 3 4.17 8.46 8.94
CA ILE A 3 3.07 8.87 8.05
C ILE A 3 2.53 7.68 7.24
N ILE A 4 3.40 6.77 6.78
CA ILE A 4 2.97 5.59 6.01
C ILE A 4 2.27 4.59 6.93
N ASP A 5 2.79 4.37 8.12
CA ASP A 5 2.15 3.48 9.09
C ASP A 5 0.75 3.97 9.47
N GLU A 6 0.58 5.28 9.72
CA GLU A 6 -0.71 5.90 10.00
C GLU A 6 -1.67 5.80 8.80
N TYR A 7 -1.19 6.15 7.60
CA TYR A 7 -2.00 6.02 6.38
C TYR A 7 -2.46 4.57 6.16
N CYS A 8 -1.55 3.60 6.33
CA CYS A 8 -1.82 2.18 6.10
C CYS A 8 -2.67 1.55 7.19
N ALA A 9 -2.65 2.06 8.43
CA ALA A 9 -3.41 1.51 9.56
C ALA A 9 -4.91 1.34 9.26
N GLU A 10 -5.49 2.29 8.51
CA GLU A 10 -6.90 2.24 8.11
C GLU A 10 -7.24 1.17 7.06
N TYR A 11 -6.23 0.48 6.51
CA TYR A 11 -6.42 -0.61 5.56
C TYR A 11 -6.08 -1.98 6.16
N LYS A 12 -5.66 -2.03 7.43
CA LYS A 12 -5.16 -3.26 8.08
C LYS A 12 -6.19 -4.40 8.05
N ASP A 13 -7.47 -4.11 8.26
CA ASP A 13 -8.58 -5.08 8.22
C ASP A 13 -8.84 -5.67 6.83
N LEU A 14 -8.27 -5.09 5.76
CA LEU A 14 -8.37 -5.66 4.42
C LEU A 14 -7.46 -6.87 4.23
N PHE A 15 -6.49 -7.08 5.13
CA PHE A 15 -5.48 -8.13 5.01
C PHE A 15 -5.66 -9.13 6.15
N LYS A 16 -5.98 -10.38 5.79
CA LYS A 16 -6.05 -11.49 6.75
C LYS A 16 -4.65 -11.90 7.24
N GLU A 17 -3.67 -11.84 6.35
CA GLU A 17 -2.27 -12.16 6.68
C GLU A 17 -1.47 -10.90 7.03
N VAL A 18 -0.68 -10.98 8.11
CA VAL A 18 0.26 -9.93 8.53
C VAL A 18 1.24 -9.59 7.40
N ARG A 19 1.73 -10.61 6.68
CA ARG A 19 2.69 -10.44 5.57
C ARG A 19 2.13 -9.59 4.43
N ASN A 20 0.85 -9.73 4.11
CA ASN A 20 0.19 -8.93 3.07
C ASN A 20 0.07 -7.47 3.51
N TYR A 21 -0.22 -7.23 4.79
CA TYR A 21 -0.23 -5.87 5.35
C TYR A 21 1.17 -5.24 5.33
N GLU A 22 2.21 -5.98 5.67
CA GLU A 22 3.59 -5.49 5.57
C GLU A 22 3.98 -5.16 4.13
N CYS A 23 3.70 -6.07 3.19
CA CYS A 23 3.92 -5.83 1.75
C CYS A 23 3.18 -4.58 1.25
N PHE A 24 1.96 -4.34 1.72
CA PHE A 24 1.20 -3.14 1.41
C PHE A 24 1.93 -1.86 1.86
N LYS A 25 2.48 -1.84 3.08
CA LYS A 25 3.25 -0.71 3.61
C LYS A 25 4.54 -0.49 2.81
N TYR A 26 5.28 -1.57 2.54
CA TYR A 26 6.51 -1.51 1.76
C TYR A 26 6.29 -1.02 0.34
N LEU A 27 5.19 -1.44 -0.30
CA LEU A 27 4.82 -0.96 -1.61
C LEU A 27 4.57 0.55 -1.60
N HIS A 28 3.82 1.07 -0.61
CA HIS A 28 3.60 2.51 -0.47
C HIS A 28 4.90 3.27 -0.27
N LEU A 29 5.75 2.79 0.65
CA LEU A 29 7.04 3.40 0.93
C LEU A 29 7.95 3.41 -0.31
N GLY A 30 7.98 2.31 -1.06
CA GLY A 30 8.69 2.21 -2.34
C GLY A 30 8.19 3.18 -3.40
N ILE A 31 6.86 3.36 -3.51
CA ILE A 31 6.24 4.27 -4.48
C ILE A 31 6.59 5.74 -4.19
N ILE A 32 6.61 6.14 -2.92
CA ILE A 32 6.94 7.51 -2.51
C ILE A 32 8.45 7.76 -2.38
N SER A 33 9.26 6.71 -2.39
CA SER A 33 10.71 6.84 -2.34
C SER A 33 11.27 7.58 -3.56
N THR A 34 12.46 8.13 -3.41
CA THR A 34 13.20 8.85 -4.46
C THR A 34 13.87 7.93 -5.48
N VAL A 35 13.57 6.63 -5.46
CA VAL A 35 14.19 5.63 -6.34
C VAL A 35 13.80 5.91 -7.79
N LYS A 36 14.81 5.94 -8.67
CA LYS A 36 14.65 6.27 -10.09
C LYS A 36 13.71 5.30 -10.82
N ARG A 37 13.71 4.02 -10.46
CA ARG A 37 12.87 2.98 -11.07
C ARG A 37 11.97 2.32 -10.03
N LYS A 38 10.66 2.39 -10.23
CA LYS A 38 9.64 1.90 -9.28
C LYS A 38 9.17 0.48 -9.60
N SER A 39 10.07 -0.42 -9.98
CA SER A 39 9.75 -1.83 -10.18
C SER A 39 9.74 -2.58 -8.84
N LEU A 40 9.03 -3.70 -8.75
CA LEU A 40 8.98 -4.51 -7.52
C LEU A 40 10.37 -4.95 -7.03
N PRO A 41 11.31 -5.39 -7.91
CA PRO A 41 12.65 -5.73 -7.48
C PRO A 41 13.43 -4.55 -6.90
N GLU A 42 13.33 -3.36 -7.51
CA GLU A 42 14.02 -2.16 -7.05
C GLU A 42 13.45 -1.66 -5.71
N ILE A 43 12.12 -1.71 -5.56
CA ILE A 43 11.45 -1.39 -4.30
C ILE A 43 11.90 -2.38 -3.21
N ALA A 44 11.91 -3.68 -3.48
CA ALA A 44 12.34 -4.69 -2.51
C ALA A 44 13.79 -4.45 -2.04
N LYS A 45 14.68 -4.11 -2.97
CA LYS A 45 16.09 -3.81 -2.70
C LYS A 45 16.27 -2.63 -1.76
N VAL A 46 15.54 -1.54 -2.01
CA VAL A 46 15.62 -0.31 -1.20
C VAL A 46 14.98 -0.50 0.17
N MET A 47 13.95 -1.34 0.25
CA MET A 47 13.26 -1.66 1.51
C MET A 47 13.96 -2.75 2.33
N SER A 48 15.12 -3.26 1.87
CA SER A 48 15.84 -4.38 2.50
C SER A 48 14.93 -5.60 2.75
N ILE A 49 13.94 -5.81 1.88
CA ILE A 49 13.04 -6.96 1.96
C ILE A 49 13.78 -8.13 1.31
N ASN A 50 13.90 -9.23 2.05
CA ASN A 50 14.65 -10.41 1.63
C ASN A 50 14.16 -11.03 0.30
N SER A 51 12.97 -10.67 -0.19
CA SER A 51 12.48 -11.16 -1.46
C SER A 51 11.48 -10.23 -2.16
N ALA A 52 11.78 -9.89 -3.42
CA ALA A 52 10.83 -9.27 -4.34
C ALA A 52 9.62 -10.17 -4.64
N GLN A 53 9.74 -11.48 -4.38
CA GLN A 53 8.67 -12.45 -4.56
C GLN A 53 7.50 -12.20 -3.60
N SER A 54 7.75 -11.68 -2.40
CA SER A 54 6.69 -11.32 -1.45
C SER A 54 5.81 -10.19 -2.00
N LEU A 55 6.42 -9.17 -2.62
CA LEU A 55 5.68 -8.10 -3.30
C LEU A 55 4.96 -8.60 -4.56
N HIS A 56 5.57 -9.52 -5.30
CA HIS A 56 4.94 -10.14 -6.45
C HIS A 56 3.70 -10.93 -6.02
N HIS A 57 3.85 -11.84 -5.06
CA HIS A 57 2.75 -12.62 -4.48
C HIS A 57 1.65 -11.73 -3.93
N PHE A 58 2.01 -10.65 -3.23
CA PHE A 58 1.05 -9.66 -2.72
C PHE A 58 0.17 -9.05 -3.82
N ILE A 59 0.72 -8.85 -5.02
CA ILE A 59 0.00 -8.25 -6.16
C ILE A 59 -0.76 -9.30 -6.98
N THR A 60 -0.22 -10.51 -7.13
CA THR A 60 -0.78 -11.55 -8.00
C THR A 60 -1.77 -12.46 -7.27
N ASN A 61 -1.47 -12.83 -6.03
CA ASN A 61 -2.29 -13.70 -5.19
C ASN A 61 -3.01 -12.85 -4.14
N LEU A 62 -4.15 -12.32 -4.57
CA LEU A 62 -4.94 -11.38 -3.79
C LEU A 62 -5.94 -12.11 -2.89
N ASP A 63 -5.54 -12.42 -1.66
CA ASP A 63 -6.49 -12.79 -0.59
C ASP A 63 -7.25 -11.57 -0.04
N TRP A 64 -6.97 -10.38 -0.56
CA TRP A 64 -7.53 -9.10 -0.15
C TRP A 64 -8.30 -8.42 -1.29
N SER A 65 -9.32 -7.62 -0.94
CA SER A 65 -10.22 -7.05 -1.92
C SER A 65 -9.74 -5.71 -2.46
N VAL A 66 -9.32 -5.69 -3.73
CA VAL A 66 -8.96 -4.46 -4.46
C VAL A 66 -10.12 -3.47 -4.50
N ASN A 67 -11.36 -3.95 -4.64
CA ASN A 67 -12.54 -3.10 -4.67
C ASN A 67 -12.77 -2.41 -3.31
N LYS A 68 -12.64 -3.14 -2.19
CA LYS A 68 -12.72 -2.53 -0.85
C LYS A 68 -11.62 -1.49 -0.65
N LEU A 69 -10.40 -1.78 -1.10
CA LEU A 69 -9.28 -0.84 -1.01
C LEU A 69 -9.56 0.45 -1.79
N LYS A 70 -10.00 0.34 -3.05
CA LYS A 70 -10.34 1.49 -3.90
C LYS A 70 -11.47 2.32 -3.30
N SER A 71 -12.55 1.69 -2.85
CA SER A 71 -13.69 2.38 -2.22
C SER A 71 -13.29 3.11 -0.95
N ARG A 72 -12.50 2.46 -0.07
CA ARG A 72 -12.01 3.11 1.15
C ARG A 72 -11.11 4.30 0.84
N ARG A 73 -10.17 4.15 -0.10
CA ARG A 73 -9.31 5.26 -0.55
C ARG A 73 -10.12 6.44 -1.09
N LEU A 74 -11.10 6.18 -1.94
CA LEU A 74 -11.99 7.20 -2.49
C LEU A 74 -12.77 7.93 -1.39
N ASN A 75 -13.33 7.20 -0.44
CA ASN A 75 -14.07 7.77 0.69
C ASN A 75 -13.17 8.67 1.56
N LYS A 76 -11.91 8.29 1.79
CA LYS A 76 -10.94 9.15 2.50
C LYS A 76 -10.69 10.45 1.74
N ILE A 77 -10.43 10.35 0.44
CA ILE A 77 -10.20 11.54 -0.40
C ILE A 77 -11.42 12.47 -0.35
N LYS A 78 -12.64 11.94 -0.49
CA LYS A 78 -13.88 12.74 -0.40
C LYS A 78 -14.04 13.48 0.93
N LYS A 79 -13.60 12.90 2.05
CA LYS A 79 -13.67 13.53 3.38
C LYS A 79 -12.69 14.69 3.55
N VAL A 80 -11.56 14.66 2.87
CA VAL A 80 -10.51 15.70 2.97
C VAL A 80 -10.60 16.74 1.86
N LEU A 81 -11.36 16.46 0.79
CA LEU A 81 -11.66 17.46 -0.21
C LEU A 81 -12.55 18.54 0.44
N PRO A 82 -12.15 19.82 0.41
CA PRO A 82 -13.06 20.89 0.80
C PRO A 82 -14.28 20.77 -0.10
N GLY A 83 -15.45 20.60 0.50
CA GLY A 83 -16.67 20.37 -0.25
C GLY A 83 -16.83 21.45 -1.32
N LYS A 84 -16.75 21.08 -2.60
CA LYS A 84 -17.66 21.69 -3.57
C LYS A 84 -19.03 21.08 -3.29
N ALA A 85 -19.62 21.51 -2.17
CA ALA A 85 -21.05 21.68 -2.09
C ALA A 85 -21.34 22.98 -2.86
N MET A 86 -21.59 22.81 -4.16
CA MET A 86 -22.43 23.68 -4.98
C MET A 86 -23.16 22.77 -5.96
#